data_AF-A0ABD5U8R9-F1
#
_entry.id   AF-A0ABD5U8R9-F1
#
_cell.length_a   1.000
_cell.length_b   1.000
_cell.length_c   1.000
_cell.angle_alpha   90.00
_cell.angle_beta   90.00
_cell.angle_gamma   90.00
#
_symmetry.space_group_name_H-M   'P 1'
#
loop_
_entity.id
_entity.type
_entity.pdbx_description
1 polymer ?
#
loop_
_entity_poly.entity_id
_entity_poly.type
_entity_poly.pdbx_seq_one_letter_code
_entity_poly.pdbx_strand_id
1 'polypeptide(L)'
;MIDNSLGEQYLRIYDELNFDNQASRRVGFCTLENYYATVMEHVGTEVLNTGIDIFGENLAEQWTVTKQILETVDREPPSEFEGILQEVKKHRGNLYHNFREDIPQRRLDAIRDVAEEWRAWLIDCAREYWDTFGAYTLEDFDYIANEINDYSQAYMGDIALKLPTIKRELDYAFRTIAKQRHRRLHYLETPDIFLYDLMPNKTSSEISKISTTYGKIGMMASKIKKGEEIDTDEGEDLMYDARNILISICEQEDPFGRTFNNLHSSE
;
A
#
# COMPACT_ATOMS: atom_id res chain seq x y z
N MET A 1 -3.89 16.54 9.59
CA MET A 1 -4.70 15.91 10.65
C MET A 1 -5.99 15.47 9.99
N ILE A 2 -6.31 14.17 9.98
CA ILE A 2 -7.51 13.65 9.32
C ILE A 2 -8.74 14.15 10.08
N ASP A 3 -9.65 14.81 9.39
CA ASP A 3 -10.88 15.35 9.95
C ASP A 3 -11.95 14.24 10.07
N ASN A 4 -12.56 14.12 11.25
CA ASN A 4 -13.69 13.22 11.45
C ASN A 4 -14.93 13.68 10.68
N SER A 5 -14.96 14.90 10.13
CA SER A 5 -16.07 15.38 9.30
C SER A 5 -16.04 14.83 7.87
N LEU A 6 -15.05 14.01 7.52
CA LEU A 6 -14.86 13.50 6.16
C LEU A 6 -16.10 12.73 5.68
N GLY A 7 -16.63 13.13 4.53
CA GLY A 7 -17.82 12.53 3.93
C GLY A 7 -19.15 12.91 4.59
N GLU A 8 -19.19 13.67 5.69
CA GLU A 8 -20.45 14.02 6.39
C GLU A 8 -21.51 14.64 5.50
N GLN A 9 -21.11 15.42 4.50
CA GLN A 9 -22.02 15.99 3.51
C GLN A 9 -22.87 14.94 2.79
N TYR A 10 -22.32 13.75 2.53
CA TYR A 10 -23.06 12.66 1.89
C TYR A 10 -24.04 12.03 2.86
N LEU A 11 -23.66 11.83 4.13
CA LEU A 11 -24.59 11.33 5.15
C LEU A 11 -25.75 12.30 5.36
N ARG A 12 -25.48 13.61 5.41
CA ARG A 12 -26.54 14.64 5.47
C ARG A 12 -27.48 14.57 4.26
N ILE A 13 -26.94 14.48 3.05
CA ILE A 13 -27.76 14.33 1.83
C ILE A 13 -28.61 13.07 1.93
N TYR A 14 -28.03 11.94 2.37
CA TYR A 14 -28.76 10.68 2.54
C TYR A 14 -29.94 10.84 3.51
N ASP A 15 -29.70 11.46 4.66
CA ASP A 15 -30.68 11.63 5.74
C ASP A 15 -31.85 12.56 5.32
N GLU A 16 -31.66 13.40 4.29
CA GLU A 16 -32.68 14.29 3.74
C GLU A 16 -33.53 13.64 2.62
N LEU A 17 -33.17 12.46 2.12
CA LEU A 17 -33.88 11.80 1.02
C LEU A 17 -35.18 11.13 1.49
N ASN A 18 -36.22 11.22 0.66
CA ASN A 18 -37.43 10.41 0.82
C ASN A 18 -37.32 9.11 0.01
N PHE A 19 -37.24 7.96 0.69
CA PHE A 19 -37.09 6.62 0.10
C PHE A 19 -38.39 5.92 -0.34
N ASP A 20 -39.53 6.62 -0.38
CA ASP A 20 -40.82 6.07 -0.82
C ASP A 20 -40.79 5.51 -2.26
N ASN A 21 -39.88 6.02 -3.10
CA ASN A 21 -39.76 5.60 -4.49
C ASN A 21 -38.36 5.05 -4.84
N GLN A 22 -38.33 4.20 -5.86
CA GLN A 22 -37.10 3.54 -6.33
C GLN A 22 -36.01 4.53 -6.75
N ALA A 23 -36.36 5.62 -7.42
CA ALA A 23 -35.36 6.58 -7.90
C ALA A 23 -34.62 7.23 -6.73
N SER A 24 -35.33 7.65 -5.67
CA SER A 24 -34.70 8.17 -4.45
C SER A 24 -33.82 7.14 -3.75
N ARG A 25 -34.22 5.86 -3.71
CA ARG A 25 -33.40 4.79 -3.14
C ARG A 25 -32.09 4.59 -3.91
N ARG A 26 -32.12 4.73 -5.23
CA ARG A 26 -30.90 4.70 -6.06
C ARG A 26 -30.00 5.90 -5.78
N VAL A 27 -30.57 7.10 -5.63
CA VAL A 27 -29.82 8.28 -5.21
C VAL A 27 -29.20 8.06 -3.83
N GLY A 28 -29.97 7.53 -2.88
CA GLY A 28 -29.47 7.20 -1.54
C GLY A 28 -28.30 6.23 -1.57
N PHE A 29 -28.39 5.17 -2.38
CA PHE A 29 -27.27 4.27 -2.58
C PHE A 29 -26.03 4.98 -3.14
N CYS A 30 -26.16 5.74 -4.23
CA CYS A 30 -25.03 6.46 -4.82
C CYS A 30 -24.40 7.46 -3.83
N THR A 31 -25.23 8.09 -2.99
CA THR A 31 -24.76 8.97 -1.92
C THR A 31 -23.94 8.21 -0.88
N LEU A 32 -24.38 7.03 -0.45
CA LEU A 32 -23.61 6.18 0.47
C LEU A 32 -22.32 5.66 -0.19
N GLU A 33 -22.37 5.22 -1.44
CA GLU A 33 -21.17 4.81 -2.17
C GLU A 33 -20.12 5.94 -2.22
N ASN A 34 -20.55 7.17 -2.53
CA ASN A 34 -19.69 8.33 -2.54
C ASN A 34 -19.11 8.63 -1.16
N TYR A 35 -19.87 8.43 -0.07
CA TYR A 35 -19.35 8.54 1.29
C TYR A 35 -18.15 7.61 1.50
N TYR A 36 -18.33 6.30 1.26
CA TYR A 36 -17.25 5.32 1.48
C TYR A 36 -16.05 5.60 0.58
N ALA A 37 -16.29 5.96 -0.69
CA ALA A 37 -15.25 6.29 -1.65
C ALA A 37 -14.44 7.52 -1.19
N THR A 38 -15.09 8.61 -0.81
CA THR A 38 -14.40 9.82 -0.31
C THR A 38 -13.60 9.55 0.95
N VAL A 39 -14.13 8.73 1.86
CA VAL A 39 -13.40 8.38 3.09
C VAL A 39 -12.15 7.56 2.78
N MET A 40 -12.29 6.50 1.97
CA MET A 40 -11.17 5.65 1.56
C MET A 40 -10.14 6.42 0.73
N GLU A 41 -10.59 7.28 -0.17
CA GLU A 41 -9.73 8.14 -0.98
C GLU A 41 -8.82 8.97 -0.09
N HIS A 42 -9.40 9.76 0.79
CA HIS A 42 -8.62 10.67 1.63
C HIS A 42 -7.70 9.92 2.59
N VAL A 43 -8.17 8.82 3.22
CA VAL A 43 -7.32 8.02 4.10
C VAL A 43 -6.19 7.35 3.30
N GLY A 44 -6.51 6.81 2.12
CA GLY A 44 -5.57 6.19 1.22
C GLY A 44 -4.48 7.14 0.73
N THR A 45 -4.85 8.34 0.27
CA THR A 45 -3.90 9.31 -0.28
C THR A 45 -3.13 10.05 0.80
N GLU A 46 -3.81 10.60 1.81
CA GLU A 46 -3.20 11.53 2.77
C GLU A 46 -2.44 10.81 3.89
N VAL A 47 -2.77 9.56 4.18
CA VAL A 47 -2.29 8.87 5.39
C VAL A 47 -1.53 7.61 5.02
N LEU A 48 -2.18 6.71 4.29
CA LEU A 48 -1.56 5.45 3.88
C LEU A 48 -0.59 5.66 2.71
N ASN A 49 -0.71 6.80 2.03
CA ASN A 49 0.08 7.18 0.87
C ASN A 49 0.11 6.04 -0.17
N THR A 50 -1.07 5.56 -0.53
CA THR A 50 -1.25 4.46 -1.49
C THR A 50 -0.75 4.82 -2.89
N GLY A 51 -0.55 6.11 -3.17
CA GLY A 51 -0.13 6.63 -4.48
C GLY A 51 -1.18 6.42 -5.58
N ILE A 52 -2.36 5.91 -5.23
CA ILE A 52 -3.48 5.70 -6.13
C ILE A 52 -4.16 7.06 -6.31
N ASP A 53 -4.31 7.50 -7.56
CA ASP A 53 -5.20 8.60 -7.90
C ASP A 53 -6.62 8.02 -7.86
N ILE A 54 -7.19 7.99 -6.65
CA ILE A 54 -8.40 7.21 -6.32
C ILE A 54 -9.66 7.76 -7.04
N PHE A 55 -9.55 8.94 -7.67
CA PHE A 55 -10.50 9.52 -8.60
C PHE A 55 -10.70 8.66 -9.87
N GLY A 56 -11.28 7.46 -9.72
CA GLY A 56 -11.66 6.59 -10.83
C GLY A 56 -11.77 5.10 -10.48
N GLU A 57 -11.14 4.64 -9.41
CA GLU A 57 -11.09 3.21 -9.10
C GLU A 57 -12.36 2.70 -8.40
N ASN A 58 -12.59 1.39 -8.52
CA ASN A 58 -13.70 0.71 -7.87
C ASN A 58 -13.51 0.73 -6.35
N LEU A 59 -14.56 1.00 -5.58
CA LEU A 59 -14.52 0.98 -4.11
C LEU A 59 -13.91 -0.33 -3.56
N ALA A 60 -14.16 -1.44 -4.24
CA ALA A 60 -13.61 -2.73 -3.88
C ALA A 60 -12.08 -2.84 -4.06
N GLU A 61 -11.53 -2.17 -5.08
CA GLU A 61 -10.08 -2.12 -5.31
C GLU A 61 -9.42 -1.26 -4.25
N GLN A 62 -9.99 -0.08 -3.97
CA GLN A 62 -9.57 0.82 -2.90
C GLN A 62 -9.55 0.09 -1.55
N TRP A 63 -10.61 -0.66 -1.25
CA TRP A 63 -10.71 -1.44 -0.02
C TRP A 63 -9.65 -2.55 0.05
N THR A 64 -9.41 -3.26 -1.06
CA THR A 64 -8.41 -4.34 -1.10
C THR A 64 -7.02 -3.82 -0.78
N VAL A 65 -6.63 -2.70 -1.39
CA VAL A 65 -5.31 -2.07 -1.14
C VAL A 65 -5.23 -1.54 0.29
N THR A 66 -6.28 -0.82 0.73
CA THR A 66 -6.35 -0.30 2.11
C THR A 66 -6.18 -1.43 3.13
N LYS A 67 -6.94 -2.52 2.97
CA LYS A 67 -6.89 -3.68 3.85
C LYS A 67 -5.49 -4.32 3.92
N GLN A 68 -4.83 -4.50 2.78
CA GLN A 68 -3.45 -5.03 2.76
C GLN A 68 -2.47 -4.16 3.54
N ILE A 69 -2.68 -2.84 3.57
CA ILE A 69 -1.87 -1.92 4.38
C ILE A 69 -2.25 -2.05 5.85
N LEU A 70 -3.53 -2.13 6.20
CA LEU A 70 -3.97 -2.28 7.59
C LEU A 70 -3.55 -3.63 8.21
N GLU A 71 -3.39 -4.68 7.40
CA GLU A 71 -2.81 -5.96 7.83
C GLU A 71 -1.36 -5.80 8.35
N THR A 72 -0.65 -4.75 7.97
CA THR A 72 0.72 -4.48 8.48
C THR A 72 0.74 -3.98 9.93
N VAL A 73 -0.38 -3.47 10.44
CA VAL A 73 -0.57 -3.09 11.86
C VAL A 73 -1.40 -4.11 12.64
N ASP A 74 -1.55 -5.34 12.13
CA ASP A 74 -2.31 -6.44 12.77
C ASP A 74 -3.77 -6.05 13.13
N ARG A 75 -4.37 -5.21 12.28
CA ARG A 75 -5.77 -4.78 12.41
C ARG A 75 -6.65 -5.51 11.42
N GLU A 76 -7.45 -6.46 11.92
CA GLU A 76 -8.51 -7.06 11.13
C GLU A 76 -9.75 -6.14 11.10
N PRO A 77 -10.37 -5.95 9.92
CA PRO A 77 -11.64 -5.21 9.83
C PRO A 77 -12.76 -6.01 10.51
N PRO A 78 -13.59 -5.34 11.34
CA PRO A 78 -14.84 -5.91 11.83
C PRO A 78 -15.65 -6.54 10.70
N SER A 79 -16.20 -7.74 10.96
CA SER A 79 -16.88 -8.55 9.95
C SER A 79 -18.09 -7.84 9.32
N GLU A 80 -18.75 -6.97 10.08
CA GLU A 80 -19.86 -6.13 9.62
C GLU A 80 -19.42 -5.11 8.55
N PHE A 81 -18.22 -4.55 8.66
CA PHE A 81 -17.69 -3.60 7.68
C PHE A 81 -17.39 -4.28 6.35
N GLU A 82 -16.77 -5.47 6.41
CA GLU A 82 -16.52 -6.28 5.21
C GLU A 82 -17.84 -6.66 4.53
N GLY A 83 -18.84 -7.08 5.30
CA GLY A 83 -20.18 -7.38 4.78
C GLY A 83 -20.80 -6.21 4.02
N ILE A 84 -20.68 -5.00 4.56
CA ILE A 84 -21.26 -3.79 3.99
C ILE A 84 -20.53 -3.35 2.72
N LEU A 85 -19.19 -3.41 2.68
CA LEU A 85 -18.43 -3.07 1.48
C LEU A 85 -18.68 -4.06 0.34
N GLN A 86 -18.86 -5.36 0.64
CA GLN A 86 -19.28 -6.34 -0.37
C GLN A 86 -20.71 -6.07 -0.87
N GLU A 87 -21.61 -5.62 0.01
CA GLU A 87 -22.97 -5.23 -0.37
C GLU A 87 -22.98 -3.99 -1.28
N VAL A 88 -22.18 -2.97 -0.97
CA VAL A 88 -21.99 -1.78 -1.82
C VAL A 88 -21.42 -2.20 -3.18
N LYS A 89 -20.36 -3.02 -3.22
CA LYS A 89 -19.78 -3.55 -4.46
C LYS A 89 -20.83 -4.24 -5.35
N LYS A 90 -21.66 -5.10 -4.74
CA LYS A 90 -22.69 -5.85 -5.45
C LYS A 90 -23.74 -4.93 -6.08
N HIS A 91 -24.29 -3.99 -5.31
CA HIS A 91 -25.34 -3.11 -5.80
C HIS A 91 -24.83 -2.07 -6.79
N ARG A 92 -23.59 -1.60 -6.65
CA ARG A 92 -22.91 -0.76 -7.64
C ARG A 92 -22.95 -1.41 -9.02
N GLY A 93 -22.47 -2.65 -9.13
CA GLY A 93 -22.46 -3.39 -10.39
C GLY A 93 -23.87 -3.53 -11.00
N ASN A 94 -24.86 -3.85 -10.16
CA ASN A 94 -26.25 -3.93 -10.62
C ASN A 94 -26.78 -2.57 -11.10
N LEU A 95 -26.53 -1.46 -10.40
CA LEU A 95 -27.05 -0.16 -10.79
C LEU A 95 -26.50 0.36 -12.12
N TYR A 96 -25.22 0.09 -12.41
CA TYR A 96 -24.60 0.50 -13.68
C TYR A 96 -25.12 -0.31 -14.88
N HIS A 97 -25.54 -1.55 -14.67
CA HIS A 97 -25.97 -2.44 -15.75
C HIS A 97 -27.49 -2.66 -15.80
N ASN A 98 -28.21 -2.35 -14.72
CA ASN A 98 -29.64 -2.57 -14.57
C ASN A 98 -30.31 -1.35 -13.94
N PHE A 99 -30.88 -0.50 -14.79
CA PHE A 99 -31.64 0.69 -14.37
C PHE A 99 -32.92 0.35 -13.58
N ARG A 100 -33.32 -0.93 -13.51
CA ARG A 100 -34.48 -1.41 -12.73
C ARG A 100 -34.08 -2.02 -11.38
N GLU A 101 -32.80 -2.01 -11.02
CA GLU A 101 -32.37 -2.44 -9.69
C GLU A 101 -33.12 -1.62 -8.63
N ASP A 102 -33.80 -2.32 -7.72
CA ASP A 102 -34.48 -1.72 -6.58
C ASP A 102 -33.80 -2.19 -5.31
N ILE A 103 -33.13 -1.26 -4.63
CA ILE A 103 -32.39 -1.54 -3.40
C ILE A 103 -33.37 -1.36 -2.25
N PRO A 104 -33.66 -2.39 -1.44
CA PRO A 104 -34.58 -2.27 -0.33
C PRO A 104 -34.07 -1.23 0.68
N GLN A 105 -34.96 -0.36 1.18
CA GLN A 105 -34.60 0.69 2.14
C GLN A 105 -33.84 0.13 3.36
N ARG A 106 -34.32 -1.00 3.94
CA ARG A 106 -33.66 -1.68 5.06
C ARG A 106 -32.18 -2.00 4.83
N ARG A 107 -31.74 -2.14 3.57
CA ARG A 107 -30.34 -2.37 3.22
C ARG A 107 -29.55 -1.07 3.18
N LEU A 108 -30.15 -0.02 2.64
CA LEU A 108 -29.57 1.33 2.69
C LEU A 108 -29.38 1.79 4.13
N ASP A 109 -30.38 1.56 5.00
CA ASP A 109 -30.31 1.88 6.41
C ASP A 109 -29.17 1.12 7.10
N ALA A 110 -29.02 -0.19 6.84
CA ALA A 110 -27.90 -0.97 7.37
C ALA A 110 -26.53 -0.45 6.92
N ILE A 111 -26.38 -0.01 5.67
CA ILE A 111 -25.15 0.61 5.14
C ILE A 111 -24.89 1.97 5.81
N ARG A 112 -25.95 2.75 6.05
CA ARG A 112 -25.88 4.06 6.70
C ARG A 112 -25.54 3.97 8.18
N ASP A 113 -26.08 2.98 8.89
CA ASP A 113 -25.95 2.83 10.34
C ASP A 113 -24.50 2.57 10.77
N VAL A 114 -23.73 1.84 9.96
CA VAL A 114 -22.32 1.53 10.27
C VAL A 114 -21.33 2.57 9.74
N ALA A 115 -21.79 3.53 8.93
CA ALA A 115 -20.92 4.38 8.12
C ALA A 115 -19.93 5.21 8.94
N GLU A 116 -20.40 5.81 10.04
CA GLU A 116 -19.58 6.66 10.89
C GLU A 116 -18.58 5.86 11.73
N GLU A 117 -19.01 4.71 12.25
CA GLU A 117 -18.16 3.79 13.01
C GLU A 117 -17.06 3.21 12.13
N TRP A 118 -17.40 2.80 10.91
CA TRP A 118 -16.44 2.33 9.92
C TRP A 118 -15.39 3.40 9.59
N ARG A 119 -15.80 4.66 9.39
CA ARG A 119 -14.87 5.78 9.14
C ARG A 119 -13.95 6.01 10.33
N ALA A 120 -14.50 6.03 11.54
CA ALA A 120 -13.71 6.24 12.76
C ALA A 120 -12.66 5.12 12.92
N TRP A 121 -13.07 3.86 12.76
CA TRP A 121 -12.18 2.72 12.79
C TRP A 121 -11.06 2.83 11.74
N LEU A 122 -11.40 3.17 10.49
CA LEU A 122 -10.42 3.29 9.41
C LEU A 122 -9.41 4.40 9.68
N ILE A 123 -9.86 5.55 10.17
CA ILE A 123 -9.00 6.68 10.57
C ILE A 123 -8.05 6.27 11.69
N ASP A 124 -8.54 5.55 12.70
CA ASP A 124 -7.72 5.10 13.82
C ASP A 124 -6.66 4.08 13.39
N CYS A 125 -7.02 3.13 12.53
CA CYS A 125 -6.05 2.20 11.94
C CYS A 125 -5.01 2.93 11.08
N ALA A 126 -5.42 3.94 10.32
CA ALA A 126 -4.49 4.72 9.51
C ALA A 126 -3.54 5.57 10.36
N ARG A 127 -4.00 6.10 11.50
CA ARG A 127 -3.15 6.78 12.49
C ARG A 127 -2.14 5.82 13.09
N GLU A 128 -2.57 4.64 13.50
CA GLU A 128 -1.67 3.62 14.04
C GLU A 128 -0.60 3.19 13.01
N TYR A 129 -0.98 3.04 11.74
CA TYR A 129 -0.05 2.82 10.65
C TYR A 129 0.95 3.98 10.52
N TRP A 130 0.48 5.22 10.57
CA TRP A 130 1.35 6.40 10.50
C TRP A 130 2.28 6.51 11.72
N ASP A 131 1.81 6.22 12.91
CA ASP A 131 2.63 6.28 14.12
C ASP A 131 3.69 5.15 14.12
N THR A 132 3.36 4.01 13.52
CA THR A 132 4.26 2.85 13.41
C THR A 132 5.27 3.01 12.26
N PHE A 133 4.85 3.54 11.11
CA PHE A 133 5.61 3.52 9.86
C PHE A 133 5.76 4.89 9.17
N GLY A 134 4.97 5.89 9.54
CA GLY A 134 4.96 7.22 8.94
C GLY A 134 6.07 8.15 9.44
N ALA A 135 6.83 7.74 10.46
CA ALA A 135 7.93 8.53 11.02
C ALA A 135 9.29 8.31 10.33
N TYR A 136 9.40 7.37 9.39
CA TYR A 136 10.69 7.05 8.77
C TYR A 136 11.12 8.17 7.80
N THR A 137 12.18 8.86 8.20
CA THR A 137 12.90 9.91 7.49
C THR A 137 13.96 9.34 6.54
N LEU A 138 14.56 10.18 5.70
CA LEU A 138 15.76 9.82 4.92
C LEU A 138 16.91 9.32 5.81
N GLU A 139 17.02 9.81 7.04
CA GLU A 139 18.02 9.34 8.02
C GLU A 139 17.75 7.90 8.46
N ASP A 140 16.48 7.47 8.49
CA ASP A 140 16.12 6.09 8.76
C ASP A 140 16.47 5.16 7.59
N PHE A 141 16.42 5.65 6.34
CA PHE A 141 16.92 4.91 5.18
C PHE A 141 18.43 4.74 5.21
N ASP A 142 19.17 5.77 5.59
CA ASP A 142 20.62 5.68 5.80
C ASP A 142 20.94 4.71 6.95
N TYR A 143 20.16 4.73 8.04
CA TYR A 143 20.28 3.77 9.12
C TYR A 143 20.02 2.34 8.63
N ILE A 144 18.93 2.09 7.90
CA ILE A 144 18.60 0.76 7.35
C ILE A 144 19.68 0.29 6.37
N ALA A 145 20.17 1.16 5.49
CA ALA A 145 21.24 0.84 4.56
C ALA A 145 22.56 0.50 5.29
N ASN A 146 22.88 1.24 6.35
CA ASN A 146 24.03 0.97 7.21
C ASN A 146 23.84 -0.30 8.06
N GLU A 147 22.64 -0.57 8.56
CA GLU A 147 22.34 -1.82 9.26
C GLU A 147 22.52 -3.00 8.31
N ILE A 148 21.96 -2.95 7.10
CA ILE A 148 22.15 -3.97 6.07
C ILE A 148 23.65 -4.13 5.72
N ASN A 149 24.40 -3.03 5.69
CA ASN A 149 25.84 -3.05 5.47
C ASN A 149 26.59 -3.75 6.61
N ASP A 150 26.33 -3.38 7.85
CA ASP A 150 26.91 -3.99 9.05
C ASP A 150 26.49 -5.46 9.17
N TYR A 151 25.25 -5.80 8.79
CA TYR A 151 24.75 -7.18 8.76
C TYR A 151 25.42 -8.04 7.68
N SER A 152 25.68 -7.47 6.50
CA SER A 152 26.42 -8.15 5.43
C SER A 152 27.87 -8.43 5.82
N GLN A 153 28.45 -7.63 6.73
CA GLN A 153 29.82 -7.78 7.21
C GLN A 153 29.92 -8.67 8.46
N ALA A 154 28.89 -8.67 9.32
CA ALA A 154 29.02 -9.25 10.66
C ALA A 154 28.71 -10.75 10.75
N TYR A 155 27.75 -11.32 10.02
CA TYR A 155 27.33 -12.71 10.29
C TYR A 155 26.66 -13.41 9.10
N MET A 156 27.34 -14.42 8.55
CA MET A 156 26.87 -15.29 7.46
C MET A 156 26.03 -16.49 7.97
N GLY A 157 25.93 -16.70 9.29
CA GLY A 157 25.30 -17.92 9.86
C GLY A 157 23.78 -17.95 9.98
N ASP A 158 23.08 -16.80 9.95
CA ASP A 158 21.64 -16.69 10.29
C ASP A 158 20.80 -16.01 9.19
N ILE A 159 21.12 -16.30 7.93
CA ILE A 159 20.46 -15.72 6.75
C ILE A 159 18.93 -15.96 6.76
N ALA A 160 18.49 -17.12 7.26
CA ALA A 160 17.09 -17.50 7.35
C ALA A 160 16.26 -16.63 8.31
N LEU A 161 16.86 -16.08 9.36
CA LEU A 161 16.15 -15.19 10.30
C LEU A 161 15.98 -13.76 9.74
N LYS A 162 16.82 -13.36 8.78
CA LYS A 162 17.00 -11.94 8.38
C LYS A 162 16.42 -11.59 7.00
N LEU A 163 16.32 -12.57 6.11
CA LEU A 163 15.71 -12.42 4.78
C LEU A 163 14.28 -11.81 4.80
N PRO A 164 13.38 -12.17 5.74
CA PRO A 164 12.07 -11.53 5.85
C PRO A 164 12.16 -10.03 6.15
N THR A 165 13.07 -9.62 7.04
CA THR A 165 13.30 -8.21 7.37
C THR A 165 13.83 -7.47 6.15
N ILE A 166 14.83 -8.00 5.45
CA ILE A 166 15.41 -7.35 4.27
C ILE A 166 14.43 -7.24 3.12
N LYS A 167 13.60 -8.27 2.91
CA LYS A 167 12.50 -8.19 1.96
C LYS A 167 11.55 -7.06 2.33
N ARG A 168 11.18 -6.93 3.60
CA ARG A 168 10.30 -5.86 4.09
C ARG A 168 10.93 -4.49 3.85
N GLU A 169 12.21 -4.31 4.15
CA GLU A 169 12.92 -3.05 3.92
C GLU A 169 13.06 -2.71 2.42
N LEU A 170 13.31 -3.70 1.55
CA LEU A 170 13.29 -3.54 0.10
C LEU A 170 11.91 -3.12 -0.41
N ASP A 171 10.85 -3.84 0.01
CA ASP A 171 9.47 -3.52 -0.35
C ASP A 171 9.14 -2.08 0.05
N TYR A 172 9.61 -1.64 1.22
CA TYR A 172 9.42 -0.29 1.73
C TYR A 172 10.18 0.77 0.94
N ALA A 173 11.47 0.54 0.65
CA ALA A 173 12.28 1.43 -0.18
C ALA A 173 11.67 1.61 -1.57
N PHE A 174 11.31 0.50 -2.24
CA PHE A 174 10.66 0.53 -3.55
C PHE A 174 9.34 1.31 -3.52
N ARG A 175 8.50 1.09 -2.50
CA ARG A 175 7.26 1.86 -2.33
C ARG A 175 7.54 3.35 -2.08
N THR A 176 8.59 3.70 -1.35
CA THR A 176 8.93 5.09 -1.03
C THR A 176 9.48 5.87 -2.21
N ILE A 177 10.32 5.26 -3.05
CA ILE A 177 10.79 5.89 -4.29
C ILE A 177 9.64 6.03 -5.29
N ALA A 178 8.75 5.03 -5.34
CA ALA A 178 7.52 5.11 -6.12
C ALA A 178 6.62 6.25 -5.66
N LYS A 179 6.54 6.49 -4.34
CA LYS A 179 5.84 7.65 -3.75
C LYS A 179 6.48 8.98 -4.17
N GLN A 180 7.81 9.08 -4.23
CA GLN A 180 8.48 10.34 -4.60
C GLN A 180 8.36 10.70 -6.09
N ARG A 181 8.25 9.71 -6.99
CA ARG A 181 8.31 9.93 -8.45
C ARG A 181 6.97 10.03 -9.18
N HIS A 182 5.85 10.03 -8.44
CA HIS A 182 4.46 10.14 -8.91
C HIS A 182 4.21 10.40 -10.41
N ARG A 183 3.78 9.36 -11.13
CA ARG A 183 2.68 9.36 -12.13
C ARG A 183 2.30 7.91 -12.46
N ARG A 184 1.10 7.49 -12.02
CA ARG A 184 0.31 6.33 -12.50
C ARG A 184 1.05 4.98 -12.63
N LEU A 185 0.92 4.12 -11.63
CA LEU A 185 1.34 2.71 -11.76
C LEU A 185 0.13 1.77 -11.65
N HIS A 186 -0.51 1.54 -12.80
CA HIS A 186 -1.56 0.52 -13.00
C HIS A 186 -1.00 -0.89 -13.30
N TYR A 187 0.26 -1.18 -13.02
CA TYR A 187 0.88 -2.45 -13.42
C TYR A 187 1.75 -3.03 -12.31
N LEU A 188 1.10 -3.67 -11.32
CA LEU A 188 1.78 -4.52 -10.34
C LEU A 188 1.97 -5.97 -10.82
N GLU A 189 1.62 -6.30 -12.07
CA GLU A 189 1.79 -7.66 -12.59
C GLU A 189 3.19 -7.92 -13.17
N THR A 190 4.01 -6.89 -13.43
CA THR A 190 5.39 -7.05 -13.92
C THR A 190 6.38 -6.12 -13.20
N PRO A 191 7.23 -6.65 -12.30
CA PRO A 191 8.26 -5.88 -11.59
C PRO A 191 9.21 -5.11 -12.51
N ASP A 192 9.40 -5.58 -13.75
CA ASP A 192 10.32 -4.99 -14.71
C ASP A 192 9.95 -3.56 -15.12
N ILE A 193 8.66 -3.29 -15.40
CA ILE A 193 8.21 -1.98 -15.90
C ILE A 193 8.35 -0.91 -14.81
N PHE A 194 8.05 -1.29 -13.57
CA PHE A 194 8.19 -0.44 -12.38
C PHE A 194 9.64 0.04 -12.16
N LEU A 195 10.62 -0.85 -12.36
CA LEU A 195 12.02 -0.53 -12.13
C LEU A 195 12.59 0.47 -13.15
N TYR A 196 12.12 0.45 -14.41
CA TYR A 196 12.53 1.43 -15.42
C TYR A 196 12.15 2.87 -15.04
N ASP A 197 10.94 3.05 -14.50
CA ASP A 197 10.47 4.38 -14.06
C ASP A 197 11.16 4.83 -12.77
N LEU A 198 11.45 3.89 -11.87
CA LEU A 198 12.20 4.16 -10.64
C LEU A 198 13.69 4.44 -10.87
N MET A 199 14.25 4.00 -12.00
CA MET A 199 15.68 4.13 -12.27
C MET A 199 15.94 4.44 -13.74
N PRO A 200 15.53 5.63 -14.24
CA PRO A 200 15.62 5.99 -15.66
C PRO A 200 17.07 6.10 -16.15
N ASN A 201 18.02 6.23 -15.23
CA ASN A 201 19.45 6.29 -15.53
C ASN A 201 20.10 4.90 -15.59
N LYS A 202 19.35 3.83 -15.31
CA LYS A 202 19.84 2.45 -15.35
C LYS A 202 19.58 1.82 -16.71
N THR A 203 20.54 1.01 -17.15
CA THR A 203 20.41 0.24 -18.37
C THR A 203 19.38 -0.87 -18.19
N SER A 204 18.79 -1.33 -19.29
CA SER A 204 17.88 -2.49 -19.29
C SER A 204 18.46 -3.74 -18.63
N SER A 205 19.79 -3.92 -18.73
CA SER A 205 20.49 -5.03 -18.08
C SER A 205 20.52 -4.88 -16.57
N GLU A 206 20.75 -3.67 -16.05
CA GLU A 206 20.74 -3.40 -14.62
C GLU A 206 19.32 -3.55 -14.05
N ILE A 207 18.31 -3.01 -14.75
CA ILE A 207 16.89 -3.16 -14.38
C ILE A 207 16.50 -4.65 -14.28
N SER A 208 16.87 -5.44 -15.29
CA SER A 208 16.58 -6.88 -15.31
C SER A 208 17.30 -7.62 -14.17
N LYS A 209 18.54 -7.23 -13.85
CA LYS A 209 19.27 -7.79 -12.70
C LYS A 209 18.53 -7.48 -11.40
N ILE A 210 18.10 -6.23 -11.20
CA ILE A 210 17.37 -5.80 -10.00
C ILE A 210 16.07 -6.58 -9.83
N SER A 211 15.28 -6.69 -10.90
CA SER A 211 14.04 -7.45 -10.92
C SER A 211 14.26 -8.92 -10.58
N THR A 212 15.26 -9.53 -11.20
CA THR A 212 15.61 -10.94 -10.99
C THR A 212 16.02 -11.18 -9.54
N THR A 213 16.89 -10.32 -8.98
CA THR A 213 17.32 -10.42 -7.59
C THR A 213 16.14 -10.24 -6.64
N TYR A 214 15.28 -9.25 -6.86
CA TYR A 214 14.09 -9.03 -6.02
C TYR A 214 13.12 -10.23 -6.06
N GLY A 215 12.87 -10.79 -7.24
CA GLY A 215 12.08 -12.01 -7.40
C GLY A 215 12.67 -13.21 -6.66
N LYS A 216 14.00 -13.39 -6.74
CA LYS A 216 14.71 -14.46 -6.02
C LYS A 216 14.64 -14.29 -4.49
N ILE A 217 14.79 -13.07 -3.97
CA ILE A 217 14.60 -12.75 -2.55
C ILE A 217 13.17 -13.11 -2.10
N GLY A 218 12.16 -12.73 -2.89
CA GLY A 218 10.77 -13.07 -2.61
C GLY A 218 10.51 -14.59 -2.56
N MET A 219 11.10 -15.34 -3.49
CA MET A 219 11.03 -16.81 -3.49
C MET A 219 11.72 -17.40 -2.26
N MET A 220 12.92 -16.94 -1.90
CA MET A 220 13.62 -17.43 -0.71
C MET A 220 12.89 -17.12 0.59
N ALA A 221 12.37 -15.90 0.74
CA ALA A 221 11.55 -15.55 1.90
C ALA A 221 10.32 -16.47 2.04
N SER A 222 9.70 -16.84 0.91
CA SER A 222 8.59 -17.80 0.88
C SER A 222 9.02 -19.22 1.30
N LYS A 223 10.19 -19.68 0.84
CA LYS A 223 10.79 -20.96 1.26
C LYS A 223 11.05 -21.00 2.77
N ILE A 224 11.66 -19.95 3.33
CA ILE A 224 11.88 -19.81 4.79
C ILE A 224 10.56 -19.92 5.54
N LYS A 225 9.54 -19.19 5.09
CA LYS A 225 8.22 -19.18 5.74
C LYS A 225 7.57 -20.57 5.76
N LYS A 226 7.90 -21.43 4.79
CA LYS A 226 7.44 -22.82 4.71
C LYS A 226 8.33 -23.80 5.48
N GLY A 227 9.42 -23.34 6.09
CA GLY A 227 10.40 -24.19 6.76
C GLY A 227 11.27 -25.00 5.80
N GLU A 228 11.38 -24.56 4.54
CA GLU A 228 12.27 -25.20 3.56
C GLU A 228 13.72 -24.76 3.82
N GLU A 229 14.66 -25.71 3.70
CA GLU A 229 16.10 -25.44 3.78
C GLU A 229 16.55 -24.61 2.57
N ILE A 230 17.40 -23.60 2.82
CA ILE A 230 17.97 -22.76 1.76
C ILE A 230 19.45 -23.09 1.65
N ASP A 231 19.94 -23.14 0.41
CA ASP A 231 21.36 -23.04 0.12
C ASP A 231 21.92 -21.71 0.66
N THR A 232 22.81 -21.80 1.64
CA THR A 232 23.41 -20.64 2.31
C THR A 232 24.18 -19.77 1.33
N ASP A 233 24.88 -20.39 0.38
CA ASP A 233 25.73 -19.68 -0.58
C ASP A 233 24.85 -18.87 -1.56
N GLU A 234 23.73 -19.45 -2.01
CA GLU A 234 22.75 -18.73 -2.84
C GLU A 234 22.08 -17.57 -2.06
N GLY A 235 21.85 -17.77 -0.75
CA GLY A 235 21.31 -16.73 0.13
C GLY A 235 22.27 -15.55 0.31
N GLU A 236 23.57 -15.83 0.46
CA GLU A 236 24.63 -14.81 0.59
C GLU A 236 24.74 -13.94 -0.66
N ASP A 237 24.81 -14.57 -1.84
CA ASP A 237 24.88 -13.87 -3.12
C ASP A 237 23.67 -12.95 -3.32
N LEU A 238 22.47 -13.40 -2.93
CA LEU A 238 21.26 -12.60 -3.02
C LEU A 238 21.22 -11.43 -2.04
N MET A 239 21.77 -11.61 -0.85
CA MET A 239 21.88 -10.54 0.14
C MET A 239 22.88 -9.47 -0.31
N TYR A 240 23.99 -9.89 -0.91
CA TYR A 240 24.96 -8.99 -1.51
C TYR A 240 24.36 -8.21 -2.68
N ASP A 241 23.65 -8.89 -3.59
CA ASP A 241 22.95 -8.21 -4.68
C ASP A 241 21.85 -7.27 -4.14
N ALA A 242 21.04 -7.68 -3.14
CA ALA A 242 20.03 -6.84 -2.49
C ALA A 242 20.61 -5.52 -1.96
N ARG A 243 21.75 -5.61 -1.27
CA ARG A 243 22.49 -4.46 -0.75
C ARG A 243 22.90 -3.52 -1.88
N ASN A 244 23.49 -4.05 -2.95
CA ASN A 244 23.93 -3.22 -4.07
C ASN A 244 22.76 -2.52 -4.78
N ILE A 245 21.59 -3.17 -4.81
CA ILE A 245 20.36 -2.58 -5.33
C ILE A 245 19.91 -1.40 -4.46
N LEU A 246 19.87 -1.58 -3.13
CA LEU A 246 19.50 -0.53 -2.19
C LEU A 246 20.47 0.66 -2.24
N ILE A 247 21.78 0.41 -2.27
CA ILE A 247 22.79 1.46 -2.42
C ILE A 247 22.56 2.22 -3.73
N SER A 248 22.41 1.49 -4.84
CA SER A 248 22.19 2.10 -6.15
C SER A 248 20.88 2.88 -6.25
N ILE A 249 19.91 2.56 -5.41
CA ILE A 249 18.65 3.27 -5.27
C ILE A 249 18.86 4.56 -4.48
N CYS A 250 19.55 4.48 -3.33
CA CYS A 250 19.81 5.63 -2.46
C CYS A 250 20.73 6.66 -3.14
N GLU A 251 21.72 6.20 -3.92
CA GLU A 251 22.61 7.07 -4.71
C GLU A 251 21.88 7.89 -5.78
N GLN A 252 20.68 7.46 -6.21
CA GLN A 252 19.87 8.23 -7.17
C GLN A 252 19.01 9.31 -6.50
N GLU A 253 18.83 9.27 -5.17
CA GLU A 253 17.99 10.20 -4.41
C GLU A 253 18.79 11.33 -3.75
N ASP A 254 19.89 11.77 -4.35
CA ASP A 254 20.50 13.07 -4.01
C ASP A 254 20.07 14.16 -5.02
N PRO A 255 18.88 14.78 -4.85
CA PRO A 255 18.46 15.92 -5.65
C PRO A 255 19.28 17.20 -5.36
N PHE A 256 20.26 17.15 -4.44
CA PHE A 256 21.05 18.31 -3.99
C PHE A 256 22.55 18.24 -4.33
N GLY A 257 23.05 17.18 -4.97
CA GLY A 257 24.44 17.06 -5.42
C GLY A 257 25.49 16.93 -4.30
N ARG A 258 25.08 16.52 -3.10
CA ARG A 258 26.01 15.99 -2.08
C ARG A 258 26.41 14.56 -2.42
N THR A 259 27.34 14.46 -3.35
CA THR A 259 28.02 13.21 -3.71
C THR A 259 28.36 12.33 -2.49
N PHE A 260 27.93 11.07 -2.55
CA PHE A 260 28.23 9.94 -1.64
C PHE A 260 29.74 9.55 -1.61
N ASN A 261 30.66 10.48 -1.89
CA ASN A 261 32.08 10.19 -2.16
C ASN A 261 32.97 10.05 -0.91
N ASN A 262 32.43 10.08 0.31
CA ASN A 262 33.26 10.08 1.52
C ASN A 262 33.42 8.71 2.21
N LEU A 263 32.91 7.60 1.65
CA LEU A 263 33.03 6.27 2.28
C LEU A 263 34.17 5.38 1.73
N HIS A 264 34.98 5.86 0.78
CA HIS A 264 36.09 5.07 0.20
C HIS A 264 37.46 5.77 0.23
N SER A 265 37.68 6.71 1.15
CA SER A 265 39.04 7.22 1.43
C SER A 265 39.36 7.21 2.92
N SER A 266 39.63 6.01 3.42
CA SER A 266 40.52 5.84 4.58
C SER A 266 41.38 4.61 4.30
N GLU A 267 42.64 4.90 3.97
CA GLU A 267 43.78 3.98 4.11
C GLU A 267 43.92 3.49 5.56
#